data_AF-Q4A0W9-F1
#
_entry.id   AF-Q4A0W9-F1
#
_cell.length_a   1.000
_cell.length_b   1.000
_cell.length_c   1.000
_cell.angle_alpha   90.00
_cell.angle_beta   90.00
_cell.angle_gamma   90.00
#
_symmetry.space_group_name_H-M   'P 1'
#
loop_
_entity.id
_entity.type
_entity.pdbx_description
1 polymer ?
#
loop_
_entity_poly.entity_id
_entity_poly.type
_entity_poly.pdbx_seq_one_letter_code
_entity_poly.pdbx_strand_id
1 'polypeptide(L)'
;MIIHIGLETVQLKGEHFDVFVEENQKISQGEPLIKFNNKAIKKEGYKLITPVVITNSENIEKIKFNESLSITHGQKLMELKYIKRGV
;
A
#
# COMPACT_ATOMS: atom_id res chain seq x y z
N MET A 1 -7.65 0.41 -5.35
CA MET A 1 -6.62 0.85 -4.39
C MET A 1 -5.26 0.58 -5.00
N ILE A 2 -4.29 1.45 -4.77
CA ILE A 2 -2.89 1.30 -5.20
C ILE A 2 -1.99 1.49 -3.98
N ILE A 3 -0.95 0.66 -3.87
CA ILE A 3 0.14 0.83 -2.90
C ILE A 3 1.42 1.05 -3.71
N HIS A 4 2.07 2.20 -3.56
CA HIS A 4 3.29 2.56 -4.29
C HIS A 4 4.50 2.54 -3.36
N ILE A 5 5.39 1.56 -3.46
CA ILE A 5 6.48 1.36 -2.49
C ILE A 5 7.68 2.27 -2.82
N GLY A 6 7.86 3.32 -2.02
CA GLY A 6 8.92 4.32 -2.21
C GLY A 6 8.63 5.32 -3.32
N LEU A 7 9.42 6.39 -3.38
CA LEU A 7 9.35 7.40 -4.45
C LEU A 7 10.46 7.15 -5.46
N GLU A 8 10.12 7.20 -6.75
CA GLU A 8 11.04 7.00 -7.88
C GLU A 8 11.77 5.64 -7.91
N THR A 9 11.33 4.68 -7.09
CA THR A 9 11.90 3.33 -6.98
C THR A 9 11.78 2.50 -8.26
N VAL A 10 11.00 2.95 -9.25
CA VAL A 10 11.00 2.39 -10.61
C VAL A 10 12.41 2.38 -11.24
N GLN A 11 13.25 3.36 -10.88
CA GLN A 11 14.62 3.45 -11.37
C GLN A 11 15.52 2.28 -10.91
N LEU A 12 15.14 1.58 -9.82
CA LEU A 12 15.83 0.39 -9.33
C LEU A 12 15.56 -0.85 -10.20
N LYS A 13 14.64 -0.78 -11.18
CA LYS A 13 14.34 -1.88 -12.12
C LYS A 13 14.09 -3.24 -11.45
N GLY A 14 13.49 -3.23 -10.26
CA GLY A 14 13.19 -4.42 -9.47
C GLY A 14 14.29 -4.85 -8.48
N GLU A 15 15.46 -4.22 -8.49
CA GLU A 15 16.49 -4.52 -7.49
C GLU A 15 15.98 -4.25 -6.08
N HIS A 16 16.28 -5.18 -5.16
CA HIS A 16 15.86 -5.17 -3.76
C HIS A 16 14.38 -5.44 -3.50
N PHE A 17 13.61 -5.87 -4.51
CA PHE A 17 12.22 -6.29 -4.36
C PHE A 17 12.04 -7.75 -4.77
N ASP A 18 11.37 -8.52 -3.92
CA ASP A 18 10.89 -9.86 -4.18
C ASP A 18 9.35 -9.81 -4.22
N VAL A 19 8.74 -10.21 -5.34
CA VAL A 19 7.28 -10.24 -5.52
C VAL A 19 6.77 -11.66 -5.30
N PHE A 20 5.72 -11.83 -4.49
CA PHE A 20 5.16 -13.15 -4.14
C PHE A 20 3.80 -13.43 -4.74
N VAL A 21 3.25 -12.48 -5.50
CA VAL A 21 1.92 -12.56 -6.08
C VAL A 21 1.95 -12.28 -7.57
N GLU A 22 1.00 -12.86 -8.29
CA GLU A 22 0.83 -12.66 -9.72
C GLU A 22 -0.35 -11.73 -10.03
N GLU A 23 -0.40 -11.26 -11.27
CA GLU A 23 -1.52 -10.46 -11.75
C GLU A 23 -2.83 -11.24 -11.62
N ASN A 24 -3.91 -10.56 -11.22
CA ASN A 24 -5.24 -11.14 -11.00
C ASN A 24 -5.34 -12.19 -9.88
N GLN A 25 -4.26 -12.44 -9.11
CA GLN A 25 -4.31 -13.30 -7.94
C GLN A 25 -5.25 -12.74 -6.87
N LYS A 26 -6.13 -13.59 -6.32
CA LYS A 26 -6.93 -13.26 -5.13
C LYS A 26 -6.06 -13.42 -3.89
N ILE A 27 -6.07 -12.41 -3.03
CA ILE A 27 -5.27 -12.36 -1.79
C ILE A 27 -6.17 -12.17 -0.56
N SER A 28 -5.66 -12.55 0.60
CA SER A 28 -6.31 -12.30 1.90
C SER A 28 -5.54 -11.28 2.75
N GLN A 29 -6.21 -10.69 3.74
CA GLN A 29 -5.55 -9.75 4.67
C GLN A 29 -4.40 -10.44 5.41
N GLY A 30 -3.23 -9.82 5.40
CA GLY A 30 -2.01 -10.33 6.05
C GLY A 30 -1.16 -11.24 5.17
N GLU A 31 -1.61 -11.56 3.95
CA GLU A 31 -0.81 -12.29 2.97
C GLU A 31 0.36 -11.43 2.47
N PRO A 32 1.61 -11.96 2.48
CA PRO A 32 2.76 -11.24 1.93
C PRO A 32 2.62 -11.02 0.42
N LEU A 33 2.69 -9.76 -0.02
CA LEU A 33 2.63 -9.41 -1.44
C LEU A 33 4.02 -9.17 -2.04
N ILE A 34 4.83 -8.37 -1.35
CA ILE A 34 6.17 -7.96 -1.75
C ILE A 34 7.05 -7.92 -0.51
N LYS A 35 8.28 -8.42 -0.61
CA LYS A 35 9.35 -8.18 0.36
C LYS A 35 10.38 -7.26 -0.27
N PHE A 36 10.92 -6.34 0.50
CA PHE A 36 11.95 -5.44 0.02
C PHE A 36 12.99 -5.12 1.08
N ASN A 37 14.22 -4.82 0.63
CA ASN A 37 15.30 -4.45 1.53
C ASN A 37 15.34 -2.93 1.75
N ASN A 38 14.79 -2.49 2.88
CA ASN A 38 14.69 -1.07 3.19
C ASN A 38 16.05 -0.34 3.30
N LYS A 39 17.12 -1.04 3.70
CA LYS A 39 18.45 -0.45 3.89
C LYS A 39 19.13 -0.26 2.55
N ALA A 40 19.01 -1.24 1.65
CA ALA A 40 19.57 -1.19 0.32
C ALA A 40 18.93 -0.06 -0.50
N ILE A 41 17.59 0.01 -0.53
CA ILE A 41 16.86 1.07 -1.26
C ILE A 41 17.27 2.48 -0.77
N LYS A 42 17.40 2.67 0.56
CA LYS A 42 17.86 3.95 1.12
C LYS A 42 19.33 4.25 0.77
N LYS A 43 20.18 3.23 0.69
CA LYS A 43 21.60 3.38 0.32
C LYS A 43 21.76 3.85 -1.13
N GLU A 44 20.87 3.44 -2.01
CA GLU A 44 20.77 3.92 -3.40
C GLU A 44 20.17 5.34 -3.50
N GLY A 45 19.82 5.99 -2.38
CA GLY A 45 19.35 7.38 -2.34
C GLY A 45 17.84 7.57 -2.42
N TYR A 46 17.06 6.49 -2.48
CA TYR A 46 15.60 6.57 -2.62
C TYR A 46 14.88 6.70 -1.28
N LYS A 47 13.76 7.45 -1.28
CA LYS A 47 12.89 7.61 -0.11
C LYS A 47 11.83 6.52 -0.10
N LEU A 48 11.64 5.86 1.05
CA LEU A 48 10.62 4.82 1.25
C LEU A 48 9.26 5.36 1.70
N ILE A 49 8.90 6.57 1.27
CA ILE A 49 7.53 7.07 1.44
C ILE A 49 6.64 6.20 0.55
N THR A 50 5.65 5.54 1.13
CA THR A 50 4.80 4.55 0.44
C THR A 50 3.36 5.05 0.38
N PRO A 51 2.95 5.76 -0.70
CA PRO A 51 1.58 6.20 -0.86
C PRO A 51 0.61 5.02 -0.93
N VAL A 52 -0.53 5.17 -0.23
CA VAL A 52 -1.69 4.28 -0.34
C VAL A 52 -2.83 5.12 -0.91
N VAL A 53 -3.33 4.75 -2.08
CA VAL A 53 -4.31 5.54 -2.84
C VAL A 53 -5.58 4.74 -3.05
N ILE A 54 -6.72 5.33 -2.73
CA ILE A 54 -8.04 4.79 -3.09
C ILE A 54 -8.37 5.30 -4.48
N THR A 55 -8.46 4.38 -5.44
CA THR A 55 -8.64 4.71 -6.86
C THR A 55 -10.10 4.89 -7.26
N ASN A 56 -11.02 4.39 -6.46
CA ASN A 56 -12.47 4.40 -6.69
C ASN A 56 -13.18 5.24 -5.62
N SER A 57 -12.65 6.43 -5.37
CA SER A 57 -13.07 7.33 -4.28
C SER A 57 -14.51 7.82 -4.44
N GLU A 58 -15.06 7.82 -5.65
CA GLU A 58 -16.44 8.16 -5.96
C GLU A 58 -17.46 7.23 -5.29
N ASN A 59 -17.06 6.04 -4.87
CA ASN A 59 -17.92 5.09 -4.15
C ASN A 59 -17.79 5.21 -2.62
N ILE A 60 -16.97 6.14 -2.13
CA ILE A 60 -16.67 6.32 -0.70
C ILE A 60 -17.48 7.50 -0.16
N GLU A 61 -18.31 7.23 0.85
CA GLU A 61 -19.08 8.25 1.57
C GLU A 61 -18.21 8.96 2.60
N LYS A 62 -17.37 8.20 3.32
CA LYS A 62 -16.54 8.73 4.41
C LYS A 62 -15.26 7.92 4.57
N ILE A 63 -14.18 8.62 4.87
CA ILE A 63 -12.89 8.03 5.27
C ILE A 63 -12.62 8.45 6.72
N LYS A 64 -12.24 7.48 7.56
CA LYS A 64 -11.71 7.74 8.90
C LYS A 64 -10.29 7.21 8.98
N PHE A 65 -9.31 8.08 9.17
CA PHE A 65 -7.91 7.70 9.34
C PHE A 65 -7.63 7.29 10.79
N ASN A 66 -6.62 6.45 11.00
CA ASN A 66 -6.05 6.22 12.31
C ASN A 66 -5.37 7.50 12.81
N GLU A 67 -5.60 7.88 14.06
CA GLU A 67 -5.04 9.08 14.69
C GLU A 67 -3.58 8.88 15.14
N SER A 68 -3.12 7.63 15.16
CA SER A 68 -1.75 7.28 15.55
C SER A 68 -0.75 7.72 14.47
N LEU A 69 0.31 8.40 14.89
CA LEU A 69 1.43 8.77 14.01
C LEU A 69 2.22 7.56 13.52
N SER A 70 2.17 6.44 14.24
CA SER A 70 2.79 5.19 13.88
C SER A 70 1.80 4.04 14.02
N ILE A 71 1.85 3.10 13.08
CA ILE A 71 1.08 1.87 13.09
C ILE A 71 2.00 0.68 12.79
N THR A 72 1.62 -0.49 13.27
CA THR A 72 2.31 -1.76 13.02
C THR A 72 1.46 -2.68 12.14
N HIS A 73 2.09 -3.74 11.63
CA HIS A 73 1.40 -4.73 10.81
C HIS A 73 0.15 -5.27 11.51
N GLY A 74 -0.97 -5.34 10.79
CA GLY A 74 -2.27 -5.79 11.29
C GLY A 74 -3.12 -4.68 11.92
N GLN A 75 -2.56 -3.51 12.22
CA GLN A 75 -3.35 -2.37 12.69
C GLN A 75 -4.04 -1.66 11.52
N LYS A 76 -5.22 -1.08 11.81
CA LYS A 76 -5.99 -0.34 10.81
C LYS A 76 -5.27 0.98 10.45
N LEU A 77 -5.07 1.20 9.16
CA LEU A 77 -4.62 2.50 8.63
C LEU A 77 -5.79 3.49 8.47
N MET A 78 -6.90 2.99 7.92
CA MET A 78 -8.12 3.77 7.68
C MET A 78 -9.34 2.85 7.64
N GLU A 79 -10.51 3.43 7.88
CA GLU A 79 -11.82 2.79 7.70
C GLU A 79 -12.57 3.53 6.60
N LEU A 80 -13.19 2.77 5.69
CA LEU A 80 -13.94 3.30 4.56
C LEU A 80 -15.42 2.97 4.73
N LYS A 81 -16.25 4.01 4.71
CA LYS A 81 -17.69 3.88 4.59
C LYS A 81 -18.07 4.06 3.12
N TYR A 82 -18.65 3.03 2.52
CA TYR A 82 -19.09 3.06 1.14
C TYR A 82 -20.50 3.64 1.02
N ILE A 83 -20.75 4.34 -0.08
CA ILE A 83 -22.09 4.83 -0.42
C ILE A 83 -23.01 3.62 -0.56
N LYS A 84 -24.12 3.61 0.17
CA LYS A 84 -25.19 2.63 -0.05
C LYS A 84 -25.88 2.95 -1.36
N ARG A 85 -25.58 2.20 -2.42
CA ARG A 85 -26.42 2.20 -3.62
C ARG A 85 -27.70 1.43 -3.27
N GLY A 86 -28.82 2.15 -3.21
CA GLY A 86 -30.13 1.54 -3.05
C GLY A 86 -30.41 0.61 -4.24
N VAL A 87 -31.01 -0.54 -3.93
CA VAL A 87 -31.70 -1.38 -4.92
C VAL A 87 -33.01 -0.68 -5.29
#